data_AF-A0A2S9QQP1-F1
#
_entry.id   AF-A0A2S9QQP1-F1
#
_cell.length_a   1.000
_cell.length_b   1.000
_cell.length_c   1.000
_cell.angle_alpha   90.00
_cell.angle_beta   90.00
_cell.angle_gamma   90.00
#
_symmetry.space_group_name_H-M   'P 1'
#
loop_
_entity.id
_entity.type
_entity.pdbx_description
1 polymer ?
#
loop_
_entity_poly.entity_id
_entity_poly.type
_entity_poly.pdbx_seq_one_letter_code
_entity_poly.pdbx_strand_id
1 'polypeptide(L)'
;MARPKAPCGTYAAYRRHLREGTEVCEACREAKRENSRARSHSAKARREKQVDRQAARAAAQVRPTPRTDEGHVSRLETLRDMLQTSRELVAELRVRDPARAYLQMREQREILREIAEIQGNGQSTKGVTLEDQLAAARAEREQREAARSAGA
;
A
#
# COMPACT_ATOMS: atom_id res chain seq x y z
N MET A 1 40.06 7.20 42.21
CA MET A 1 40.49 8.61 42.35
C MET A 1 39.43 9.53 41.75
N ALA A 2 39.11 10.65 42.41
CA ALA A 2 38.13 11.61 41.90
C ALA A 2 38.70 12.37 40.68
N ARG A 3 37.90 12.56 39.62
CA ARG A 3 38.29 13.40 38.48
C ARG A 3 38.45 14.86 38.91
N PRO A 4 39.47 15.58 38.41
CA PRO A 4 39.67 16.99 38.73
C PRO A 4 38.45 17.83 38.32
N LYS A 5 38.18 18.88 39.10
CA LYS A 5 37.06 19.79 38.86
C LYS A 5 37.28 20.53 37.53
N ALA A 6 36.25 20.57 36.68
CA ALA A 6 36.31 21.31 35.42
C ALA A 6 36.52 22.82 35.68
N PRO A 7 37.28 23.52 34.81
CA PRO A 7 37.40 24.97 34.89
C PRO A 7 36.06 25.65 34.61
N CYS A 8 35.88 26.86 35.15
CA CYS A 8 34.74 27.72 34.84
C CYS A 8 34.69 28.04 33.34
N GLY A 9 33.51 28.37 32.81
CA GLY A 9 33.31 28.56 31.36
C GLY A 9 32.95 27.27 30.60
N THR A 10 32.65 26.18 31.30
CA THR A 10 32.16 24.93 30.69
C THR A 10 30.77 24.58 31.19
N TYR A 11 29.99 23.82 30.41
CA TYR A 11 28.69 23.30 30.88
C TYR A 11 28.83 22.41 32.13
N ALA A 12 29.97 21.73 32.28
CA ALA A 12 30.26 20.93 33.46
C ALA A 12 30.42 21.80 34.72
N ALA A 13 31.09 22.95 34.61
CA ALA A 13 31.19 23.93 35.70
C ALA A 13 29.85 24.60 36.00
N TYR A 14 29.03 24.91 34.99
CA TYR A 14 27.64 25.38 35.19
C TYR A 14 26.84 24.42 36.08
N ARG A 15 26.86 23.12 35.77
CA ARG A 15 26.18 22.11 36.62
C ARG A 15 26.79 21.98 38.01
N ARG A 16 28.08 22.31 38.18
CA ARG A 16 28.72 22.34 39.50
C ARG A 16 28.17 23.49 40.33
N HIS A 17 28.11 24.71 39.78
CA HIS A 17 27.51 25.86 40.46
C HIS A 17 26.09 25.56 40.97
N LEU A 18 25.27 24.91 40.12
CA LEU A 18 23.91 24.50 40.53
C LEU A 18 23.87 23.46 41.64
N ARG A 19 24.84 22.54 41.71
CA ARG A 19 24.91 21.53 42.79
C ARG A 19 25.45 22.10 44.09
N GLU A 20 26.39 23.04 44.01
CA GLU A 20 27.01 23.71 45.15
C GLU A 20 26.16 24.89 45.65
N GLY A 21 25.11 25.29 44.92
CA GLY A 21 24.24 26.42 45.27
C GLY A 21 24.92 27.79 45.14
N THR A 22 26.04 27.88 44.43
CA THR A 22 26.79 29.12 44.25
C THR A 22 26.31 29.92 43.04
N GLU A 23 26.53 31.23 43.06
CA GLU A 23 26.20 32.08 41.93
C GLU A 23 26.93 31.64 40.66
N VAL A 24 26.18 31.51 39.57
CA VAL A 24 26.72 31.05 38.29
C VAL A 24 27.36 32.25 37.58
N CYS A 25 28.66 32.16 37.33
CA CYS A 25 29.40 33.16 36.56
C CYS A 25 28.93 33.24 35.09
N GLU A 26 29.15 34.39 34.44
CA GLU A 26 28.68 34.64 33.08
C GLU A 26 29.22 33.64 32.05
N ALA A 27 30.52 33.30 32.14
CA ALA A 27 31.15 32.31 31.27
C ALA A 27 30.44 30.93 31.35
N CYS A 28 30.02 30.51 32.54
CA CYS A 28 29.26 29.28 32.71
C CYS A 28 27.84 29.37 32.12
N ARG A 29 27.20 30.55 32.17
CA ARG A 29 25.88 30.76 31.53
C ARG A 29 25.99 30.73 30.01
N GLU A 30 27.05 31.29 29.44
CA GLU A 30 27.34 31.21 28.00
C GLU A 30 27.55 29.79 27.53
N ALA A 31 28.39 29.02 28.23
CA ALA A 31 28.61 27.63 27.92
C ALA A 31 27.31 26.79 27.95
N LYS A 32 26.37 27.12 28.85
CA LYS A 32 25.03 26.50 28.86
C LYS A 32 24.21 26.89 27.62
N ARG A 33 24.23 28.16 27.22
CA ARG A 33 23.55 28.63 26.00
C ARG A 33 24.09 27.94 24.75
N GLU A 34 25.41 27.84 24.64
CA GLU A 34 26.08 27.16 23.53
C GLU A 34 25.76 25.66 23.49
N ASN A 35 25.85 24.97 24.64
CA ASN A 35 25.50 23.55 24.71
C ASN A 35 24.03 23.29 24.31
N SER A 36 23.12 24.20 24.73
CA SER A 36 21.72 24.14 24.34
C SER A 36 21.54 24.26 22.83
N ARG A 37 22.20 25.24 22.20
CA ARG A 37 22.18 25.42 20.73
C ARG A 37 22.70 24.18 20.01
N ALA A 38 23.85 23.64 20.43
CA ALA A 38 24.44 22.44 19.84
C ALA A 38 23.50 21.22 19.95
N ARG A 39 22.81 21.06 21.09
CA ARG A 39 21.79 20.00 21.26
C ARG A 39 20.60 20.20 20.33
N SER A 40 20.10 21.43 20.17
CA SER A 40 19.00 21.73 19.26
C SER A 40 19.36 21.47 17.80
N HIS A 41 20.56 21.88 17.36
CA HIS A 41 21.03 21.62 15.99
C HIS A 41 21.17 20.11 15.71
N SER A 42 21.77 19.36 16.65
CA SER A 42 21.89 17.91 16.50
C SER A 42 20.55 17.18 16.56
N ALA A 43 19.59 17.66 17.36
CA ALA A 43 18.23 17.13 17.39
C ALA A 43 17.50 17.35 16.05
N LYS A 44 17.61 18.56 15.46
CA LYS A 44 17.04 18.86 14.14
C LYS A 44 17.61 17.93 13.07
N ALA A 45 18.93 17.79 13.01
CA ALA A 45 19.60 16.90 12.04
C ALA A 45 19.22 15.43 12.22
N ARG A 46 19.01 14.96 13.46
CA ARG A 46 18.51 13.60 13.72
C ARG A 46 17.08 13.41 13.25
N ARG A 47 16.21 14.40 13.47
CA ARG A 47 14.81 14.36 13.04
C ARG A 47 14.71 14.34 11.51
N GLU A 48 15.49 15.16 10.83
CA GLU A 48 15.57 15.19 9.37
C GLU A 48 15.98 13.82 8.81
N LYS A 49 17.09 13.26 9.32
CA LYS A 49 17.53 11.90 8.97
C LYS A 49 16.46 10.83 9.26
N GLN A 50 15.66 10.99 10.31
CA GLN A 50 14.58 10.06 10.63
C GLN A 50 13.45 10.16 9.61
N VAL A 51 13.07 11.38 9.22
CA VAL A 51 12.07 11.62 8.17
C VAL A 51 12.55 11.04 6.84
N ASP A 52 13.82 11.27 6.46
CA ASP A 52 14.38 10.72 5.23
C ASP A 52 14.37 9.18 5.23
N ARG A 53 14.75 8.56 6.35
CA ARG A 53 14.68 7.10 6.51
C ARG A 53 13.26 6.57 6.43
N GLN A 54 12.29 7.29 7.01
CA GLN A 54 10.88 6.92 6.95
C GLN A 54 10.35 7.06 5.51
N ALA A 55 10.70 8.14 4.81
CA ALA A 55 10.34 8.35 3.41
C ALA A 55 10.96 7.27 2.51
N ALA A 56 12.24 6.94 2.70
CA ALA A 56 12.91 5.87 1.95
C ALA A 56 12.26 4.49 2.22
N ARG A 57 11.90 4.20 3.48
CA ARG A 57 11.19 2.97 3.84
C ARG A 57 9.80 2.92 3.22
N ALA A 58 9.07 4.03 3.24
CA ALA A 58 7.75 4.12 2.61
C ALA A 58 7.86 3.91 1.09
N ALA A 59 8.81 4.59 0.44
CA ALA A 59 9.08 4.43 -0.99
C ALA A 59 9.44 2.98 -1.36
N ALA A 60 10.24 2.31 -0.54
CA ALA A 60 10.58 0.89 -0.74
C ALA A 60 9.38 -0.07 -0.56
N GLN A 61 8.33 0.34 0.16
CA GLN A 61 7.11 -0.46 0.35
C GLN A 61 6.09 -0.27 -0.77
N VAL A 62 6.21 0.76 -1.61
CA VAL A 62 5.33 0.95 -2.76
C VAL A 62 5.71 -0.07 -3.83
N ARG A 63 4.84 -1.06 -4.07
CA ARG A 63 4.99 -1.96 -5.22
C ARG A 63 4.84 -1.13 -6.51
N PRO A 64 5.72 -1.32 -7.51
CA PRO A 64 5.57 -0.65 -8.79
C PRO A 64 4.24 -1.09 -9.43
N THR A 65 3.44 -0.12 -9.88
CA THR A 65 2.25 -0.41 -10.67
C THR A 65 2.68 -1.05 -12.00
N PRO A 66 2.11 -2.21 -12.39
CA PRO A 66 2.45 -2.84 -13.66
C PRO A 66 2.15 -1.87 -14.82
N ARG A 67 3.11 -1.74 -15.73
CA ARG A 67 3.01 -0.93 -16.95
C ARG A 67 3.26 -1.83 -18.14
N THR A 68 2.51 -1.62 -19.21
CA THR A 68 2.74 -2.26 -20.51
C THR A 68 4.06 -1.77 -21.12
N ASP A 69 4.53 -2.46 -22.16
CA ASP A 69 5.72 -2.07 -22.94
C ASP A 69 5.57 -0.67 -23.58
N GLU A 70 4.33 -0.19 -23.76
CA GLU A 70 3.98 1.15 -24.24
C GLU A 70 3.93 2.20 -23.11
N GLY A 71 4.16 1.79 -21.86
CA GLY A 71 4.18 2.66 -20.68
C GLY A 71 2.80 2.95 -20.07
N HIS A 72 1.73 2.33 -20.56
CA HIS A 72 0.38 2.47 -20.03
C HIS A 72 0.15 1.50 -18.86
N VAL A 73 -0.65 1.89 -17.86
CA VAL A 73 -1.04 0.95 -16.79
C VAL A 73 -1.98 -0.09 -17.38
N SER A 74 -1.55 -1.34 -17.47
CA SER A 74 -2.40 -2.42 -17.97
C SER A 74 -3.52 -2.67 -16.97
N ARG A 75 -4.76 -2.40 -17.36
CA ARG A 75 -5.94 -2.66 -16.53
C ARG A 75 -6.01 -4.13 -16.12
N LEU A 76 -5.69 -5.04 -17.04
CA LEU A 76 -5.71 -6.48 -16.78
C LEU A 76 -4.64 -6.90 -15.76
N GLU A 77 -3.42 -6.40 -15.88
CA GLU A 77 -2.35 -6.70 -14.93
C GLU A 77 -2.65 -6.10 -13.56
N THR A 78 -3.19 -4.88 -13.53
CA THR A 78 -3.64 -4.23 -12.28
C THR A 78 -4.68 -5.08 -11.56
N LEU A 79 -5.68 -5.61 -12.27
CA LEU A 79 -6.70 -6.48 -11.68
C LEU A 79 -6.12 -7.82 -11.19
N ARG A 80 -5.14 -8.39 -11.90
CA ARG A 80 -4.43 -9.60 -11.47
C ARG A 80 -3.66 -9.37 -10.18
N ASP A 81 -2.96 -8.25 -10.06
CA ASP A 81 -2.25 -7.86 -8.84
C ASP A 81 -3.20 -7.65 -7.67
N MET A 82 -4.30 -6.91 -7.89
CA MET A 82 -5.35 -6.72 -6.89
C MET A 82 -5.95 -8.05 -6.42
N LEU A 83 -6.22 -8.97 -7.35
CA LEU A 83 -6.72 -10.31 -7.02
C LEU A 83 -5.72 -11.09 -6.16
N GLN A 84 -4.43 -11.02 -6.47
CA GLN A 84 -3.39 -11.69 -5.69
C GLN A 84 -3.33 -11.12 -4.27
N THR A 85 -3.26 -9.79 -4.11
CA THR A 85 -3.26 -9.14 -2.80
C THR A 85 -4.52 -9.47 -2.00
N SER A 86 -5.68 -9.49 -2.65
CA SER A 86 -6.93 -9.88 -1.99
C SER A 86 -6.91 -11.34 -1.52
N ARG A 87 -6.30 -12.26 -2.28
CA ARG A 87 -6.16 -13.68 -1.88
C ARG A 87 -5.29 -13.85 -0.65
N GLU A 88 -4.17 -13.14 -0.59
CA GLU A 88 -3.28 -13.09 0.57
C GLU A 88 -4.04 -12.57 1.80
N LEU A 89 -4.75 -11.44 1.66
CA LEU A 89 -5.55 -10.86 2.74
C LEU A 89 -6.67 -11.79 3.22
N VAL A 90 -7.37 -12.47 2.32
CA VAL A 90 -8.40 -13.46 2.70
C VAL A 90 -7.78 -14.62 3.48
N ALA A 91 -6.62 -15.13 3.06
CA ALA A 91 -5.95 -16.21 3.79
C ALA A 91 -5.63 -15.80 5.24
N GLU A 92 -5.17 -14.57 5.46
CA GLU A 92 -4.93 -14.03 6.80
C GLU A 92 -6.23 -13.82 7.60
N LEU A 93 -7.24 -13.21 6.98
CA LEU A 93 -8.51 -12.89 7.62
C LEU A 93 -9.29 -14.14 8.01
N ARG A 94 -9.21 -15.23 7.24
CA ARG A 94 -9.90 -16.49 7.59
C ARG A 94 -9.52 -17.01 8.98
N VAL A 95 -8.31 -16.71 9.45
CA VAL A 95 -7.83 -17.10 10.79
C VAL A 95 -8.21 -16.07 11.86
N ARG A 96 -8.08 -14.77 11.54
CA ARG A 96 -8.26 -13.68 12.53
C ARG A 96 -9.69 -13.20 12.67
N ASP A 97 -10.41 -13.06 11.56
CA ASP A 97 -11.75 -12.51 11.48
C ASP A 97 -12.49 -13.09 10.25
N PRO A 98 -13.19 -14.23 10.42
CA PRO A 98 -13.92 -14.87 9.35
C PRO A 98 -15.02 -14.00 8.74
N ALA A 99 -15.66 -13.10 9.51
CA ALA A 99 -16.72 -12.23 9.02
C ALA A 99 -16.19 -11.23 7.99
N ARG A 100 -15.03 -10.63 8.26
CA ARG A 100 -14.34 -9.77 7.29
C ARG A 100 -13.81 -10.53 6.09
N ALA A 101 -13.37 -11.78 6.27
CA ALA A 101 -12.95 -12.62 5.15
C ALA A 101 -14.08 -12.80 4.11
N TYR A 102 -15.33 -12.94 4.53
CA TYR A 102 -16.47 -13.05 3.61
C TYR A 102 -16.71 -11.78 2.79
N LEU A 103 -16.57 -10.59 3.38
CA LEU A 103 -16.68 -9.33 2.66
C LEU A 103 -15.59 -9.21 1.59
N GLN A 104 -14.35 -9.58 1.95
CA GLN A 104 -13.24 -9.56 1.01
C GLN A 104 -13.40 -10.59 -0.11
N MET A 105 -13.95 -11.78 0.17
CA MET A 105 -14.27 -12.78 -0.86
C MET A 105 -15.31 -12.28 -1.88
N ARG A 106 -16.24 -11.40 -1.49
CA ARG A 106 -17.19 -10.78 -2.43
C ARG A 106 -16.46 -9.91 -3.44
N GLU A 107 -15.53 -9.08 -2.98
CA GLU A 107 -14.70 -8.23 -3.83
C GLU A 107 -13.84 -9.08 -4.80
N GLN A 108 -13.29 -10.22 -4.35
CA GLN A 108 -12.58 -11.16 -5.24
C GLN A 108 -13.44 -11.65 -6.40
N ARG A 109 -14.74 -11.91 -6.17
CA ARG A 109 -15.67 -12.34 -7.22
C ARG A 109 -15.96 -11.21 -8.22
N GLU A 110 -15.89 -9.96 -7.79
CA GLU A 110 -16.04 -8.79 -8.67
C GLU A 110 -14.80 -8.62 -9.55
N ILE A 111 -13.60 -8.68 -8.96
CA ILE A 111 -12.33 -8.63 -9.71
C ILE A 111 -12.23 -9.78 -10.72
N LEU A 112 -12.61 -11.00 -10.33
CA LEU A 112 -12.62 -12.16 -11.24
C LEU A 112 -13.61 -11.98 -12.41
N ARG A 113 -14.77 -11.37 -12.17
CA ARG A 113 -15.74 -11.05 -13.23
C ARG A 113 -15.16 -10.06 -14.22
N GLU A 114 -14.55 -8.98 -13.72
CA GLU A 114 -13.93 -7.96 -14.56
C GLU A 114 -12.76 -8.52 -15.39
N ILE A 115 -11.92 -9.37 -14.79
CA ILE A 115 -10.86 -10.08 -15.52
C ILE A 115 -11.45 -10.95 -16.63
N ALA A 116 -12.52 -11.70 -16.34
CA ALA A 116 -13.16 -12.55 -17.33
C ALA A 116 -13.74 -11.73 -18.49
N GLU A 117 -14.42 -10.62 -18.20
CA GLU A 117 -14.93 -9.67 -19.21
C GLU A 117 -13.82 -9.13 -20.11
N ILE A 118 -12.69 -8.70 -19.55
CA ILE A 118 -11.55 -8.17 -20.31
C ILE A 118 -10.90 -9.27 -21.16
N GLN A 119 -10.84 -10.50 -20.68
CA GLN A 119 -10.28 -11.64 -21.42
C GLN A 119 -11.24 -12.20 -22.48
N GLY A 120 -12.46 -11.68 -22.60
CA GLY A 120 -13.48 -12.22 -23.50
C GLY A 120 -14.03 -13.59 -23.07
N ASN A 121 -13.64 -14.08 -21.89
CA ASN A 121 -14.10 -15.35 -21.29
C ASN A 121 -15.31 -15.16 -20.38
N GLY A 122 -15.57 -13.92 -19.96
CA GLY A 122 -16.85 -13.54 -19.39
C GLY A 122 -17.86 -13.69 -20.51
N GLN A 123 -18.72 -14.70 -20.42
CA GLN A 123 -19.99 -14.69 -21.13
C GLN A 123 -20.61 -13.32 -20.87
N SER A 124 -20.44 -12.42 -21.83
CA SER A 124 -21.25 -11.23 -21.91
C SER A 124 -22.66 -11.78 -21.93
N THR A 125 -23.37 -11.63 -20.81
CA THR A 125 -24.82 -11.80 -20.79
C THR A 125 -25.48 -10.64 -21.55
N LYS A 126 -24.86 -10.16 -22.65
CA LYS A 126 -25.62 -9.74 -23.83
C LYS A 126 -26.33 -11.00 -24.28
N GLY A 127 -27.48 -11.24 -23.64
CA GLY A 127 -28.31 -12.38 -23.90
C GLY A 127 -28.47 -12.53 -25.41
N VAL A 128 -28.44 -13.79 -25.85
CA VAL A 128 -28.84 -14.23 -27.19
C VAL A 128 -29.88 -13.26 -27.71
N THR A 129 -29.52 -12.44 -28.69
CA THR A 129 -30.40 -11.36 -29.13
C THR A 129 -31.68 -11.99 -29.66
N LEU A 130 -32.79 -11.25 -29.68
CA LEU A 130 -34.04 -11.76 -30.24
C LEU A 130 -33.83 -12.26 -31.69
N GLU A 131 -32.91 -11.64 -32.42
CA GLU A 131 -32.50 -12.04 -33.77
C GLU A 131 -31.83 -13.42 -33.78
N ASP A 132 -30.90 -13.69 -32.86
CA ASP A 132 -30.25 -14.99 -32.71
C ASP A 132 -31.25 -16.10 -32.34
N GLN A 133 -32.23 -15.78 -31.48
CA GLN A 133 -33.29 -16.72 -31.10
C GLN A 133 -34.22 -17.05 -32.27
N LEU A 134 -34.58 -16.04 -33.07
CA LEU A 134 -35.40 -16.22 -34.27
C LEU A 134 -34.66 -16.96 -35.38
N ALA A 135 -33.35 -16.73 -35.54
CA ALA A 135 -32.51 -17.47 -36.48
C ALA A 135 -32.42 -18.95 -36.11
N ALA A 136 -32.19 -19.27 -34.83
CA ALA A 136 -32.20 -20.64 -34.33
C ALA A 136 -33.55 -21.34 -34.56
N ALA A 137 -34.67 -20.64 -34.29
CA ALA A 137 -36.02 -21.19 -34.51
C ALA A 137 -36.38 -21.39 -35.99
N ARG A 138 -35.76 -20.64 -36.92
CA ARG A 138 -35.91 -20.87 -38.37
C ARG A 138 -35.12 -22.10 -38.80
N ALA A 139 -33.85 -22.20 -38.38
CA ALA A 139 -33.00 -23.34 -38.68
C ALA A 139 -33.60 -24.66 -38.15
N GLU A 140 -34.19 -24.65 -36.96
CA GLU A 140 -34.84 -25.84 -36.40
C GLU A 140 -36.09 -26.27 -37.20
N ARG A 141 -36.88 -25.31 -37.70
CA ARG A 141 -38.02 -25.61 -38.57
C ARG A 141 -37.58 -26.18 -39.91
N GLU A 142 -36.57 -25.59 -40.52
CA GLU A 142 -36.01 -26.05 -41.79
C GLU A 142 -35.42 -27.47 -41.66
N GLN A 143 -34.74 -27.77 -40.55
CA GLN A 143 -34.26 -29.12 -40.26
C GLN A 143 -35.40 -30.13 -40.08
N ARG A 144 -36.50 -29.74 -39.41
CA ARG A 144 -37.69 -30.60 -39.26
C ARG A 144 -38.41 -30.82 -40.58
N GLU A 145 -38.49 -29.80 -41.43
CA GLU A 145 -39.07 -29.91 -42.77
C GLU A 145 -38.21 -30.78 -43.67
N ALA A 146 -36.89 -30.59 -43.68
CA ALA A 146 -35.94 -31.43 -44.41
C ALA A 146 -35.99 -32.89 -43.95
N ALA A 147 -36.08 -33.14 -42.63
CA ALA A 147 -36.24 -34.49 -42.09
C ALA A 147 -37.59 -35.12 -42.47
N ARG A 148 -38.66 -34.32 -42.55
CA ARG A 148 -39.98 -34.77 -42.98
C ARG A 148 -40.02 -35.07 -44.48
N SER A 149 -39.34 -34.27 -45.31
CA SER A 149 -39.25 -34.51 -46.75
C SER A 149 -38.29 -35.65 -47.12
N ALA A 150 -37.31 -35.96 -46.28
CA ALA A 150 -36.39 -37.08 -46.48
C ALA A 150 -36.95 -38.42 -45.98
N GLY A 151 -38.00 -38.40 -45.16
CA GLY A 151 -38.68 -39.58 -44.62
C GLY A 151 -40.01 -39.94 -45.31
N ALA A 152 -40.37 -39.23 -46.39
CA ALA A 152 -41.54 -39.47 -47.24
C ALA A 152 -41.08 -39.92 -48.64
#